data_AF-A0A9X9A5Y3-F1
#
_entry.id   AF-A0A9X9A5Y3-F1
#
_cell.length_a   1.000
_cell.length_b   1.000
_cell.length_c   1.000
_cell.angle_alpha   90.00
_cell.angle_beta   90.00
_cell.angle_gamma   90.00
#
_symmetry.space_group_name_H-M   'P 1'
#
loop_
_entity.id
_entity.type
_entity.pdbx_description
1 polymer ?
#
loop_
_entity_poly.entity_id
_entity_poly.type
_entity_poly.pdbx_seq_one_letter_code
_entity_poly.pdbx_strand_id
1 'polypeptide(L)'
;LVKKRLKAASIGLAMLESVWKQETHHYTQEDLAEARNVLIGLLPSIEKIYVKSKLGSPQRTLLERRIKSLELSIQAIDYFSNK
;
A
#
# COMPACT_ATOMS: atom_id res chain seq x y z
N LEU A 1 1.07 -14.62 -9.09
CA LEU A 1 1.61 -13.27 -8.80
C LEU A 1 0.54 -12.17 -8.79
N VAL A 2 -0.21 -11.94 -9.87
CA VAL A 2 -1.20 -10.83 -9.95
C VAL A 2 -2.30 -10.91 -8.88
N LYS A 3 -2.89 -12.10 -8.66
CA LYS A 3 -3.90 -12.30 -7.59
C LYS A 3 -3.41 -11.90 -6.21
N LYS A 4 -2.16 -12.21 -5.87
CA LYS A 4 -1.53 -11.85 -4.58
C LYS A 4 -1.37 -10.34 -4.42
N ARG A 5 -0.94 -9.65 -5.48
CA ARG A 5 -0.83 -8.19 -5.49
C ARG A 5 -2.19 -7.49 -5.39
N LEU A 6 -3.21 -8.03 -6.08
CA LEU A 6 -4.57 -7.54 -5.98
C LEU A 6 -5.10 -7.67 -4.55
N LYS A 7 -4.98 -8.86 -3.95
CA LYS A 7 -5.39 -9.09 -2.55
C LYS A 7 -4.71 -8.10 -1.60
N ALA A 8 -3.39 -7.92 -1.72
CA ALA A 8 -2.65 -6.98 -0.88
C ALA A 8 -3.12 -5.52 -1.06
N ALA A 9 -3.42 -5.10 -2.29
CA ALA A 9 -3.95 -3.77 -2.56
C ALA A 9 -5.37 -3.57 -1.99
N SER A 10 -6.23 -4.59 -2.08
CA SER A 10 -7.57 -4.58 -1.48
C SER A 10 -7.51 -4.47 0.05
N ILE A 11 -6.60 -5.23 0.69
CA ILE A 11 -6.37 -5.13 2.14
C ILE A 11 -5.84 -3.75 2.51
N GLY A 12 -4.87 -3.21 1.76
CA GLY A 12 -4.33 -1.87 2.00
C GLY A 12 -5.42 -0.78 1.91
N LEU A 13 -6.31 -0.87 0.93
CA LEU A 13 -7.47 0.02 0.82
C LEU A 13 -8.38 -0.10 2.05
N ALA A 14 -8.75 -1.32 2.43
CA ALA A 14 -9.61 -1.54 3.58
C ALA A 14 -9.00 -1.02 4.89
N MET A 15 -7.67 -1.13 5.07
CA MET A 15 -6.99 -0.54 6.23
C MET A 15 -7.07 0.99 6.23
N LEU A 16 -6.86 1.63 5.08
CA LEU A 16 -7.01 3.08 4.96
C LEU A 16 -8.44 3.52 5.27
N GLU A 17 -9.45 2.80 4.77
CA GLU A 17 -10.85 3.06 5.08
C GLU A 17 -11.16 2.86 6.57
N SER A 18 -10.59 1.83 7.19
CA SER A 18 -10.75 1.55 8.62
C SER A 18 -10.15 2.66 9.48
N VAL A 19 -8.96 3.18 9.11
CA VAL A 19 -8.38 4.37 9.76
C VAL A 19 -9.28 5.60 9.57
N TRP A 20 -9.76 5.83 8.34
CA TRP A 20 -10.55 7.01 8.01
C TRP A 20 -11.91 7.03 8.70
N LYS A 21 -12.62 5.90 8.72
CA LYS A 21 -13.98 5.77 9.27
C LYS A 21 -14.00 5.33 10.73
N GLN A 22 -12.86 4.98 11.32
CA GLN A 22 -12.75 4.37 12.65
C GLN A 22 -13.52 3.05 12.77
N GLU A 23 -13.60 2.30 11.67
CA GLU A 23 -14.31 1.01 11.59
C GLU A 23 -13.37 -0.17 11.84
N THR A 24 -13.95 -1.31 12.21
CA THR A 24 -13.20 -2.57 12.36
C THR A 24 -13.01 -3.23 11.00
N HIS A 25 -11.89 -3.93 10.83
CA HIS A 25 -11.63 -4.75 9.65
C HIS A 25 -11.86 -6.24 9.94
N HIS A 26 -12.09 -7.02 8.88
CA HIS A 26 -12.34 -8.47 8.98
C HIS A 26 -11.13 -9.35 8.62
N TYR A 27 -9.97 -8.74 8.33
CA TYR A 27 -8.77 -9.49 7.97
C TYR A 27 -8.04 -10.07 9.18
N THR A 28 -7.46 -11.26 9.01
CA THR A 28 -6.63 -11.91 10.04
C THR A 28 -5.23 -11.29 10.11
N GLN A 29 -4.49 -11.56 11.18
CA GLN A 29 -3.10 -11.09 11.29
C GLN A 29 -2.20 -11.66 10.19
N GLU A 30 -2.45 -12.89 9.74
CA GLU A 30 -1.73 -13.51 8.61
C GLU A 30 -2.02 -12.77 7.30
N ASP A 31 -3.28 -12.40 7.06
CA ASP A 31 -3.67 -11.60 5.88
C ASP A 31 -2.98 -10.24 5.88
N LEU A 32 -2.94 -9.57 7.05
CA LEU A 32 -2.27 -8.29 7.23
C LEU A 32 -0.75 -8.40 6.99
N ALA A 33 -0.10 -9.40 7.58
CA ALA A 33 1.34 -9.65 7.40
C ALA A 33 1.70 -9.98 5.95
N GLU A 34 0.89 -10.81 5.27
CA GLU A 34 1.10 -11.11 3.85
C GLU A 34 0.92 -9.87 2.98
N ALA A 35 -0.14 -9.10 3.20
CA ALA A 35 -0.40 -7.86 2.47
C ALA A 35 0.75 -6.87 2.65
N ARG A 36 1.19 -6.63 3.89
CA ARG A 36 2.32 -5.76 4.22
C ARG A 36 3.57 -6.13 3.42
N ASN A 37 3.97 -7.39 3.47
CA ASN A 37 5.17 -7.87 2.77
C ASN A 37 5.07 -7.68 1.25
N VAL A 38 3.88 -7.90 0.68
CA VAL A 38 3.65 -7.67 -0.76
C VAL A 38 3.75 -6.19 -1.12
N LEU A 39 3.13 -5.31 -0.33
CA LEU A 39 3.15 -3.85 -0.58
C LEU A 39 4.57 -3.28 -0.44
N ILE A 40 5.32 -3.70 0.60
CA ILE A 40 6.74 -3.34 0.75
C ILE A 40 7.55 -3.82 -0.45
N GLY A 41 7.33 -5.05 -0.91
CA GLY A 41 8.02 -5.59 -2.08
C GLY A 41 7.70 -4.87 -3.40
N LEU A 42 6.61 -4.09 -3.47
CA LEU A 42 6.26 -3.30 -4.64
C LEU A 42 6.98 -1.94 -4.69
N LEU A 43 7.21 -1.31 -3.53
CA LEU A 43 7.77 0.04 -3.42
C LEU A 43 9.07 0.23 -4.22
N PRO A 44 10.12 -0.62 -4.09
CA PRO A 44 11.38 -0.41 -4.79
C PRO A 44 11.23 -0.37 -6.31
N SER A 45 10.29 -1.15 -6.85
CA SER A 45 10.04 -1.19 -8.30
C SER A 45 9.39 0.11 -8.80
N ILE A 46 8.51 0.71 -8.00
CA ILE A 46 7.82 1.97 -8.32
C ILE A 46 8.78 3.15 -8.14
N GLU A 47 9.56 3.16 -7.05
CA GLU A 47 10.60 4.16 -6.77
C GLU A 47 11.64 4.22 -7.88
N LYS A 48 12.09 3.06 -8.38
CA LYS A 48 13.03 3.00 -9.51
C LYS A 48 12.48 3.66 -10.77
N ILE A 49 11.18 3.55 -11.03
CA ILE A 49 10.53 4.22 -12.17
C ILE A 49 10.36 5.71 -11.87
N TYR A 50 10.01 6.07 -10.63
CA TYR A 50 9.89 7.46 -10.19
C TYR A 50 11.19 8.23 -10.36
N VAL A 51 12.32 7.69 -9.89
CA VAL A 51 13.65 8.32 -10.02
C VAL A 51 14.01 8.59 -11.48
N LYS A 52 13.62 7.69 -12.40
CA LYS A 52 13.88 7.82 -13.84
C LYS A 52 12.87 8.72 -14.56
N SER A 53 11.75 9.08 -13.92
CA SER A 53 10.70 9.86 -14.55
C SER A 53 11.06 11.35 -14.63
N LYS A 54 10.73 11.98 -15.76
CA LYS A 54 10.97 13.41 -16.00
C LYS A 54 10.29 14.26 -14.94
N LEU A 55 11.01 15.24 -14.38
CA LEU A 55 10.46 16.24 -13.46
C LEU A 55 9.27 16.98 -14.09
N GLY A 56 8.22 17.18 -13.30
CA GLY A 56 6.98 17.82 -13.74
C GLY A 56 6.13 16.99 -14.72
N SER A 57 6.51 15.76 -15.06
CA SER A 57 5.70 14.92 -15.93
C SER A 57 4.46 14.36 -15.21
N PRO A 58 3.33 14.19 -15.92
CA PRO A 58 2.15 13.52 -15.35
C PRO A 58 2.45 12.13 -14.77
N GLN A 59 3.37 11.39 -15.40
CA GLN A 59 3.83 10.10 -14.91
C GLN A 59 4.51 10.21 -13.54
N ARG A 60 5.36 11.23 -13.34
CA ARG A 60 6.04 11.46 -12.06
C ARG A 60 5.04 11.73 -10.94
N THR A 61 4.06 12.61 -11.18
CA THR A 61 2.99 12.90 -10.22
C THR A 61 2.16 11.66 -9.89
N LEU A 62 1.84 10.83 -10.89
CA LEU A 62 1.13 9.58 -10.66
C LEU A 62 1.93 8.60 -9.80
N LEU A 63 3.23 8.48 -10.05
CA LEU A 63 4.12 7.60 -9.28
C LEU A 63 4.27 8.08 -7.84
N GLU A 64 4.42 9.38 -7.63
CA GLU A 64 4.47 10.00 -6.29
C GLU A 64 3.21 9.68 -5.48
N ARG A 65 2.03 9.86 -6.06
CA ARG A 65 0.75 9.52 -5.42
C ARG A 65 0.64 8.03 -5.09
N ARG A 66 1.13 7.15 -5.98
CA ARG A 66 1.14 5.70 -5.76
C ARG A 66 2.07 5.32 -4.61
N ILE A 67 3.28 5.87 -4.56
CA ILE A 67 4.23 5.65 -3.46
C ILE A 67 3.57 6.07 -2.15
N LYS A 68 3.00 7.28 -2.11
CA LYS A 68 2.37 7.79 -0.89
C LYS A 68 1.19 6.93 -0.43
N SER A 69 0.35 6.48 -1.35
CA SER A 69 -0.78 5.58 -1.03
C SER A 69 -0.32 4.24 -0.47
N LEU A 70 0.77 3.67 -1.01
CA LEU A 70 1.33 2.42 -0.50
C LEU A 70 1.96 2.60 0.88
N GLU A 71 2.71 3.68 1.10
CA GLU A 71 3.28 4.01 2.42
C GLU A 71 2.19 4.14 3.48
N LEU A 72 1.12 4.89 3.19
CA LEU A 72 0.00 5.05 4.12
C LEU A 72 -0.72 3.72 4.38
N SER A 73 -0.90 2.88 3.34
CA SER A 73 -1.50 1.56 3.50
C SER A 73 -0.67 0.66 4.42
N ILE A 74 0.67 0.69 4.27
CA ILE A 74 1.59 -0.07 5.13
C ILE A 74 1.51 0.43 6.57
N GLN A 75 1.50 1.75 6.78
CA GLN A 75 1.36 2.33 8.12
C GLN A 75 0.02 1.96 8.78
N ALA A 76 -1.07 1.95 8.01
CA ALA A 76 -2.37 1.54 8.51
C ALA A 76 -2.39 0.06 8.89
N ILE A 77 -1.78 -0.82 8.08
CA ILE A 77 -1.59 -2.23 8.44
C ILE A 77 -0.78 -2.35 9.75
N ASP A 78 0.34 -1.63 9.88
CA ASP A 78 1.19 -1.67 11.07
C ASP A 78 0.46 -1.18 12.33
N TYR A 79 -0.42 -0.19 12.20
CA TYR A 79 -1.26 0.28 13.30
C TYR A 79 -2.23 -0.81 13.80
N PHE A 80 -2.90 -1.52 12.87
CA PHE A 80 -3.86 -2.55 13.21
C PHE A 80 -3.24 -3.90 13.59
N SER A 81 -2.00 -4.18 13.16
CA SER A 81 -1.27 -5.38 13.56
C SER A 81 -0.67 -5.30 14.96
N ASN A 82 -0.46 -4.08 15.49
CA ASN A 82 0.07 -3.86 16.85
C ASN A 82 -1.02 -3.62 17.90
N LYS A 83 -2.29 -3.75 17.52
CA LYS A 83 -3.46 -3.55 18.38
C LYS A 83 -4.06 -4.90 18.78
#